data_AF-A0A453II00-F1
#
_entry.id   AF-A0A453II00-F1
#
_cell.length_a   1.000
_cell.length_b   1.000
_cell.length_c   1.000
_cell.angle_alpha   90.00
_cell.angle_beta   90.00
_cell.angle_gamma   90.00
#
_symmetry.space_group_name_H-M   'P 1'
#
loop_
_entity.id
_entity.type
_entity.pdbx_description
1 polymer ?
#
loop_
_entity_poly.entity_id
_entity_poly.type
_entity_poly.pdbx_seq_one_letter_code
_entity_poly.pdbx_strand_id
1 'polypeptide(L)'
;MFYTEAIELDPTDATLYSNRSLCHMQMTEVDMALLDANTCIELRPEWLKGYYRKGVALMFLKEYKEACDVFMAGLKLDPGNAEMEKALREAVEAMKKDHFARKSFKPSD
;
A
#
# COMPACT_ATOMS: atom_id res chain seq x y z
N MET A 1 -13.71 4.79 -17.27
CA MET A 1 -12.53 5.38 -16.59
C MET A 1 -11.33 4.83 -17.33
N PHE A 2 -10.49 5.68 -17.93
CA PHE A 2 -9.51 5.27 -18.97
C PHE A 2 -8.67 4.04 -18.62
N TYR A 3 -8.29 3.84 -17.35
CA TYR A 3 -7.54 2.66 -16.94
C TYR A 3 -8.34 1.36 -16.96
N THR A 4 -9.65 1.39 -16.69
CA THR A 4 -10.51 0.19 -16.79
C THR A 4 -10.60 -0.28 -18.22
N GLU A 5 -10.83 0.63 -19.17
CA GLU A 5 -10.85 0.32 -20.61
C GLU A 5 -9.47 -0.16 -21.09
N ALA A 6 -8.38 0.45 -20.61
CA ALA A 6 -7.03 -0.02 -20.93
C ALA A 6 -6.74 -1.43 -20.38
N ILE A 7 -7.22 -1.76 -19.18
CA ILE A 7 -7.06 -3.08 -18.56
C ILE A 7 -7.85 -4.15 -19.31
N GLU A 8 -9.00 -3.81 -19.90
CA GLU A 8 -9.74 -4.73 -20.77
C GLU A 8 -8.94 -5.09 -22.04
N LEU A 9 -8.08 -4.18 -22.52
CA LEU A 9 -7.21 -4.39 -23.67
C LEU A 9 -5.92 -5.15 -23.32
N ASP A 10 -5.31 -4.84 -22.18
CA ASP A 10 -4.15 -5.56 -21.65
C ASP A 10 -4.28 -5.78 -20.13
N PRO A 11 -4.86 -6.92 -19.71
CA PRO A 11 -5.06 -7.22 -18.30
C PRO A 11 -3.76 -7.64 -17.59
N THR A 12 -2.64 -7.74 -18.31
CA THR A 12 -1.35 -8.19 -17.77
C THR A 12 -0.36 -7.06 -17.53
N ASP A 13 -0.68 -5.84 -18.00
CA ASP A 13 0.14 -4.67 -17.72
C ASP A 13 -0.10 -4.16 -16.28
N ALA A 14 0.79 -4.58 -15.38
CA ALA A 14 0.81 -4.13 -13.99
C ALA A 14 0.85 -2.59 -13.83
N THR A 15 1.35 -1.85 -14.82
CA THR A 15 1.42 -0.39 -14.73
C THR A 15 0.03 0.25 -14.74
N LEU A 16 -0.92 -0.35 -15.46
CA LEU A 16 -2.32 0.11 -15.51
C LEU A 16 -2.99 -0.03 -14.15
N TYR A 17 -2.82 -1.18 -13.48
CA TYR A 17 -3.30 -1.39 -12.12
C TYR A 17 -2.64 -0.44 -11.12
N SER A 18 -1.32 -0.18 -11.24
CA SER A 18 -0.64 0.77 -10.34
C SER A 18 -1.17 2.19 -10.49
N ASN A 19 -1.51 2.60 -11.71
CA ASN A 19 -2.08 3.91 -11.98
C ASN A 19 -3.54 4.00 -11.53
N ARG A 20 -4.34 2.96 -11.78
CA ARG A 20 -5.73 2.90 -11.30
C ARG A 20 -5.82 2.84 -9.77
N SER A 21 -4.91 2.12 -9.12
CA SER A 21 -4.74 2.12 -7.66
C SER A 21 -4.53 3.54 -7.13
N LEU A 22 -3.64 4.33 -7.73
CA LEU A 22 -3.44 5.73 -7.35
C LEU A 22 -4.70 6.57 -7.54
N CYS A 23 -5.44 6.40 -8.64
CA CYS A 23 -6.69 7.12 -8.85
C CYS A 23 -7.73 6.76 -7.78
N HIS A 24 -7.89 5.47 -7.46
CA HIS A 24 -8.78 5.02 -6.38
C HIS A 24 -8.38 5.62 -5.03
N MET A 25 -7.08 5.72 -4.71
CA MET A 25 -6.61 6.42 -3.52
C MET A 25 -7.05 7.89 -3.48
N GLN A 26 -6.94 8.60 -4.62
CA GLN A 26 -7.36 10.00 -4.73
C GLN A 26 -8.88 10.16 -4.63
N MET A 27 -9.64 9.14 -5.03
CA MET A 27 -11.10 9.07 -4.89
C MET A 27 -11.56 8.58 -3.52
N THR A 28 -10.64 8.29 -2.59
CA THR A 28 -10.90 7.68 -1.27
C THR A 28 -11.51 6.27 -1.34
N GLU A 29 -11.41 5.62 -2.49
CA GLU A 29 -11.82 4.23 -2.74
C GLU A 29 -10.69 3.26 -2.36
N VAL A 30 -10.29 3.29 -1.09
CA VAL A 30 -9.04 2.66 -0.62
C VAL A 30 -9.04 1.14 -0.80
N ASP A 31 -10.19 0.48 -0.66
CA ASP A 31 -10.32 -0.97 -0.88
C ASP A 31 -10.04 -1.36 -2.35
N MET A 32 -10.52 -0.55 -3.30
CA MET A 32 -10.26 -0.75 -4.73
C MET A 32 -8.79 -0.48 -5.05
N ALA A 33 -8.19 0.54 -4.41
CA ALA A 33 -6.77 0.81 -4.54
C ALA A 33 -5.90 -0.34 -4.03
N LEU A 34 -6.31 -0.98 -2.93
CA LEU A 34 -5.63 -2.15 -2.36
C LEU A 34 -5.74 -3.36 -3.29
N LEU A 35 -6.92 -3.60 -3.87
CA LEU A 35 -7.12 -4.67 -4.85
C LEU A 35 -6.18 -4.51 -6.04
N ASP A 36 -6.15 -3.34 -6.66
CA ASP A 36 -5.26 -3.06 -7.79
C ASP A 36 -3.78 -3.17 -7.41
N ALA A 37 -3.41 -2.74 -6.20
CA ALA A 37 -2.04 -2.88 -5.72
C ALA A 37 -1.63 -4.35 -5.50
N ASN A 38 -2.54 -5.22 -5.07
CA ASN A 38 -2.30 -6.66 -5.01
C ASN A 38 -2.06 -7.23 -6.41
N THR A 39 -2.93 -6.88 -7.38
CA THR A 39 -2.77 -7.30 -8.78
C THR A 39 -1.43 -6.86 -9.36
N CYS A 40 -0.94 -5.66 -9.01
CA CYS A 40 0.41 -5.21 -9.42
C CYS A 40 1.51 -6.17 -8.97
N ILE A 41 1.45 -6.63 -7.72
CA ILE A 41 2.45 -7.53 -7.13
C ILE A 41 2.32 -8.94 -7.74
N GLU A 42 1.10 -9.41 -7.98
CA GLU A 42 0.85 -10.70 -8.64
C GLU A 42 1.41 -10.73 -10.06
N LEU A 43 1.18 -9.68 -10.84
CA LEU A 43 1.66 -9.55 -12.22
C LEU A 43 3.17 -9.31 -12.28
N ARG A 44 3.73 -8.52 -11.36
CA ARG A 44 5.15 -8.16 -11.32
C ARG A 44 5.70 -8.18 -9.89
N PRO A 45 6.05 -9.35 -9.35
CA PRO A 45 6.49 -9.50 -7.95
C PRO A 45 7.85 -8.87 -7.65
N GLU A 46 8.65 -8.56 -8.66
CA GLU A 46 9.93 -7.85 -8.47
C GLU A 46 9.81 -6.34 -8.65
N TRP A 47 8.60 -5.83 -8.91
CA TRP A 47 8.38 -4.42 -9.15
C TRP A 47 7.98 -3.69 -7.88
N LEU A 48 8.93 -2.93 -7.31
CA LEU A 48 8.75 -2.19 -6.06
C LEU A 48 7.48 -1.32 -6.00
N LYS A 49 7.01 -0.81 -7.14
CA LYS A 49 5.84 0.08 -7.17
C LYS A 49 4.58 -0.61 -6.65
N GLY A 50 4.39 -1.91 -6.91
CA GLY A 50 3.25 -2.67 -6.38
C GLY A 50 3.24 -2.70 -4.85
N TYR A 51 4.39 -3.01 -4.24
CA TYR A 51 4.57 -2.98 -2.78
C TYR A 51 4.33 -1.60 -2.21
N TYR A 52 4.85 -0.55 -2.86
CA TYR A 52 4.62 0.83 -2.42
C TYR A 52 3.12 1.19 -2.45
N ARG A 53 2.41 0.90 -3.54
CA ARG A 53 0.96 1.14 -3.66
C ARG A 53 0.18 0.41 -2.57
N LYS A 54 0.49 -0.86 -2.34
CA LYS A 54 -0.18 -1.70 -1.34
C LYS A 54 0.06 -1.18 0.07
N GLY A 55 1.31 -0.87 0.41
CA GLY A 55 1.66 -0.31 1.71
C GLY A 55 0.98 1.04 1.97
N VAL A 56 0.90 1.92 0.96
CA VAL A 56 0.17 3.20 1.07
C VAL A 56 -1.34 2.97 1.27
N ALA A 57 -1.97 2.04 0.55
CA ALA A 57 -3.39 1.72 0.76
C ALA A 57 -3.66 1.22 2.19
N LEU A 58 -2.82 0.31 2.70
CA LEU A 58 -2.91 -0.20 4.07
C LEU A 58 -2.71 0.90 5.12
N MET A 59 -1.81 1.87 4.87
CA MET A 59 -1.64 3.04 5.73
C MET A 59 -2.92 3.87 5.83
N PHE A 60 -3.65 4.04 4.73
CA PHE A 60 -4.94 4.74 4.72
C PHE A 60 -6.03 3.97 5.48
N LEU A 61 -6.04 2.63 5.37
CA LEU A 61 -6.92 1.75 6.14
C LEU A 61 -6.54 1.64 7.63
N LYS A 62 -5.41 2.24 8.03
CA LYS A 62 -4.82 2.14 9.38
C LYS A 62 -4.41 0.70 9.76
N GLU A 63 -4.19 -0.14 8.76
CA GLU A 63 -3.60 -1.48 8.89
C GLU A 63 -2.07 -1.36 8.94
N TYR A 64 -1.58 -0.68 9.98
CA TYR A 64 -0.19 -0.24 10.04
C TYR A 64 0.82 -1.39 10.11
N LYS A 65 0.43 -2.52 10.73
CA LYS A 65 1.30 -3.68 10.85
C LYS A 65 1.50 -4.33 9.48
N GLU A 66 0.42 -4.54 8.75
CA GLU A 66 0.39 -5.09 7.40
C GLU A 66 1.14 -4.15 6.44
N ALA A 67 0.98 -2.83 6.58
CA ALA A 67 1.75 -1.85 5.82
C ALA A 67 3.26 -2.00 6.05
N CYS A 68 3.70 -2.15 7.30
CA CYS A 68 5.11 -2.38 7.62
C CYS A 68 5.63 -3.66 6.94
N ASP A 69 4.88 -4.75 7.03
CA ASP A 69 5.26 -6.05 6.44
C ASP A 69 5.44 -5.95 4.92
N VAL A 70 4.54 -5.21 4.25
CA VAL A 70 4.62 -4.98 2.80
C VAL A 70 5.80 -4.09 2.42
N PHE A 71 6.05 -2.99 3.15
CA PHE A 71 7.21 -2.14 2.88
C PHE A 71 8.53 -2.89 3.13
N MET A 72 8.62 -3.70 4.18
CA MET A 72 9.77 -4.57 4.41
C MET A 72 9.96 -5.59 3.28
N ALA A 73 8.87 -6.17 2.76
CA ALA A 73 8.96 -7.09 1.63
C ALA A 73 9.54 -6.40 0.37
N GLY A 74 9.13 -5.17 0.09
CA GLY A 74 9.72 -4.41 -1.02
C GLY A 74 11.19 -4.00 -0.77
N LEU A 75 11.57 -3.68 0.46
CA LEU A 75 12.98 -3.44 0.83
C LEU A 75 13.84 -4.71 0.74
N LYS A 76 13.27 -5.91 0.81
CA LYS A 76 14.03 -7.14 0.52
C LYS A 76 14.41 -7.25 -0.97
N LEU A 77 13.63 -6.64 -1.86
CA LEU A 77 13.91 -6.60 -3.30
C LEU A 77 14.97 -5.55 -3.63
N ASP A 78 14.85 -4.36 -3.02
CA ASP A 78 15.83 -3.27 -3.14
C ASP A 78 16.08 -2.64 -1.77
N PRO A 79 17.09 -3.11 -1.03
CA PRO A 79 17.42 -2.60 0.31
C PRO A 79 17.86 -1.13 0.33
N GLY A 80 18.28 -0.57 -0.81
CA GLY A 80 18.73 0.82 -0.94
C GLY A 80 17.62 1.81 -1.27
N ASN A 81 16.38 1.35 -1.35
CA ASN A 81 15.28 2.19 -1.80
C ASN A 81 14.84 3.21 -0.73
N ALA A 82 15.30 4.45 -0.87
CA ALA A 82 15.00 5.52 0.08
C ALA A 82 13.50 5.85 0.21
N GLU A 83 12.70 5.69 -0.85
CA GLU A 83 11.25 5.92 -0.82
C GLU A 83 10.56 4.86 0.07
N MET A 84 10.93 3.58 -0.10
CA MET A 84 10.41 2.50 0.73
C MET A 84 10.90 2.55 2.17
N GLU A 85 12.16 2.94 2.41
CA GLU A 85 12.67 3.12 3.78
C GLU A 85 11.90 4.21 4.52
N LYS A 86 11.66 5.34 3.85
CA LYS A 86 10.85 6.43 4.39
C LYS A 86 9.42 5.96 4.69
N ALA A 87 8.78 5.25 3.76
CA ALA A 87 7.42 4.75 3.93
C ALA A 87 7.31 3.74 5.09
N LEU A 88 8.29 2.84 5.25
CA LEU A 88 8.37 1.92 6.39
C LEU A 88 8.49 2.69 7.71
N ARG A 89 9.33 3.73 7.76
CA ARG A 89 9.49 4.55 8.96
C ARG A 89 8.18 5.22 9.37
N GLU A 90 7.48 5.81 8.39
CA GLU A 90 6.16 6.42 8.61
C GLU A 90 5.14 5.40 9.12
N ALA A 91 5.14 4.18 8.56
CA ALA A 91 4.27 3.09 9.01
C ALA A 91 4.55 2.65 10.45
N VAL A 92 5.82 2.50 10.82
CA VAL A 92 6.23 2.15 12.19
C VAL A 92 5.84 3.25 13.18
N GLU A 93 5.99 4.52 12.81
CA GLU A 93 5.55 5.63 13.66
C GLU A 93 4.04 5.68 13.84
N ALA A 94 3.27 5.46 12.76
CA ALA A 94 1.82 5.42 12.81
C ALA A 94 1.33 4.25 13.69
N MET A 95 1.93 3.06 13.54
CA MET A 95 1.65 1.89 14.37
C MET A 95 1.87 2.18 15.87
N LYS A 96 2.99 2.83 16.22
CA LYS A 96 3.28 3.22 17.62
C LYS A 96 2.26 4.21 18.17
N LYS A 97 1.88 5.21 17.38
CA LYS A 97 0.88 6.22 17.75
C LYS A 97 -0.49 5.58 17.98
N ASP A 98 -0.94 4.71 17.08
CA ASP A 98 -2.20 3.99 17.21
C ASP A 98 -2.21 3.06 18.43
N HIS A 99 -1.12 2.31 18.65
CA HIS A 99 -0.97 1.48 19.85
C HIS A 99 -1.09 2.29 21.14
N PHE A 100 -0.41 3.45 21.21
CA PHE A 100 -0.48 4.34 22.36
C PHE A 100 -1.87 4.96 22.57
N ALA A 101 -2.52 5.39 21.48
CA ALA A 101 -3.87 5.95 21.51
C ALA A 101 -4.88 4.93 22.05
N ARG A 102 -4.81 3.68 21.57
CA ARG A 102 -5.67 2.58 22.06
C ARG A 102 -5.44 2.24 23.52
N LYS A 103 -4.19 2.29 24.00
CA LYS A 103 -3.86 2.05 25.41
C LYS A 103 -4.40 3.15 26.33
N SER A 104 -4.32 4.40 25.87
CA SER A 104 -4.80 5.57 26.62
C SER A 104 -6.33 5.67 26.70
N PHE A 105 -7.06 5.00 25.81
CA PHE A 105 -8.53 5.04 25.76
C PHE A 105 -9.22 3.93 26.57
N LYS A 106 -8.49 3.09 27.32
CA LYS A 106 -9.17 2.11 28.20
C LYS A 106 -9.96 2.86 29.28
N PRO A 107 -11.30 2.81 29.29
CA PRO A 107 -12.09 3.40 30.37
C PRO A 107 -11.74 2.65 31.66
N SER A 108 -11.51 3.38 32.75
CA SER A 108 -11.43 2.80 34.09
C SER A 108 -12.77 2.16 34.43
N ASP A 109 -12.75 0.87 34.77
CA ASP A 109 -13.89 0.11 35.29
C ASP A 109 -14.50 0.75 36.56
#